data_AF-A0A2P2MM78-F1
#
_entry.id   AF-A0A2P2MM78-F1
#
_cell.length_a   1.000
_cell.length_b   1.000
_cell.length_c   1.000
_cell.angle_alpha   90.00
_cell.angle_beta   90.00
_cell.angle_gamma   90.00
#
_symmetry.space_group_name_H-M   'P 1'
#
loop_
_entity.id
_entity.type
_entity.pdbx_description
1 polymer ?
#
loop_
_entity_poly.entity_id
_entity_poly.type
_entity_poly.pdbx_seq_one_letter_code
_entity_poly.pdbx_strand_id
1 'polypeptide(L)'
;MVLYGPEATRALSIGSAEKLLDCKQFVKDYKPEKALSIMNPLALCLNCEVETLDQSEGNGPGTPPELLILPANANLADLKHEATRAFQGLYLIFRRFQAEEVVGHCGVADFTQVKPLLGSTNFVKVRGRCLGKNGLIKFKMERGIERWTVHCSCGAKDDDGERMLACDSCGVWQHTRCSGIPDCDSVPARFICHRCRGSN
;
A
#
# COMPACT_ATOMS: atom_id res chain seq x y z
N MET A 1 -16.87 -38.23 -27.90
CA MET A 1 -15.91 -37.67 -28.86
C MET A 1 -15.65 -36.23 -28.44
N VAL A 2 -14.53 -35.97 -27.76
CA VAL A 2 -14.22 -34.65 -27.20
C VAL A 2 -13.84 -33.74 -28.38
N LEU A 3 -14.67 -32.75 -28.66
CA LEU A 3 -14.43 -31.74 -29.70
C LEU A 3 -13.22 -30.90 -29.29
N TYR A 4 -12.08 -31.18 -29.92
CA TYR A 4 -10.87 -30.39 -29.83
C TYR A 4 -11.17 -29.02 -30.45
N GLY A 5 -11.43 -28.01 -29.61
CA GLY A 5 -11.51 -26.63 -30.08
C GLY A 5 -10.20 -26.26 -30.81
N PRO A 6 -10.21 -25.32 -31.78
CA PRO A 6 -9.01 -24.98 -32.52
C PRO A 6 -7.90 -24.60 -31.54
N GLU A 7 -6.73 -25.21 -31.65
CA GLU A 7 -5.56 -24.93 -30.80
C GLU A 7 -5.27 -23.43 -30.69
N ALA A 8 -5.52 -22.69 -31.76
CA ALA A 8 -5.43 -21.23 -31.80
C ALA A 8 -6.39 -20.55 -30.80
N THR A 9 -7.63 -21.00 -30.69
CA THR A 9 -8.61 -20.47 -29.73
C THR A 9 -8.19 -20.78 -28.29
N ARG A 10 -7.61 -21.96 -28.05
CA ARG A 10 -7.07 -22.34 -26.73
C ARG A 10 -5.84 -21.52 -26.36
N ALA A 11 -4.93 -21.30 -27.30
CA ALA A 11 -3.74 -20.46 -27.08
C ALA A 11 -4.15 -18.99 -26.81
N LEU A 12 -5.13 -18.47 -27.54
CA LEU A 12 -5.69 -17.14 -27.30
C LEU A 12 -6.39 -17.04 -25.94
N SER A 13 -7.13 -18.06 -25.52
CA SER A 13 -7.79 -18.06 -24.22
C SER A 13 -6.80 -18.14 -23.07
N ILE A 14 -5.73 -18.95 -23.20
CA ILE A 14 -4.63 -19.00 -22.23
C ILE A 14 -3.94 -17.64 -22.15
N GLY A 15 -3.51 -17.07 -23.28
CA GLY A 15 -2.84 -15.76 -23.30
C GLY A 15 -3.72 -14.62 -22.81
N SER A 16 -5.05 -14.72 -22.97
CA SER A 16 -6.00 -13.74 -22.41
C SER A 16 -6.16 -13.91 -20.90
N ALA A 17 -6.24 -15.14 -20.41
CA ALA A 17 -6.29 -15.43 -18.98
C ALA A 17 -5.01 -15.02 -18.27
N GLU A 18 -3.84 -15.28 -18.85
CA GLU A 18 -2.54 -14.82 -18.34
C GLU A 18 -2.50 -13.30 -18.23
N LYS A 19 -2.94 -12.57 -19.27
CA LYS A 19 -3.05 -11.10 -19.20
C LYS A 19 -3.95 -10.62 -18.07
N LEU A 20 -5.10 -11.29 -17.84
CA LEU A 20 -6.01 -10.94 -16.76
C LEU A 20 -5.41 -11.23 -15.37
N LEU A 21 -4.72 -12.35 -15.22
CA LEU A 21 -4.03 -12.73 -13.98
C LEU A 21 -2.84 -11.81 -13.69
N ASP A 22 -2.15 -11.38 -14.74
CA ASP A 22 -1.05 -10.42 -14.68
C ASP A 22 -1.54 -8.97 -14.70
N CYS A 23 -2.85 -8.72 -14.68
CA CYS A 23 -3.35 -7.36 -14.61
C CYS A 23 -2.95 -6.64 -13.32
N LYS A 24 -2.53 -7.36 -12.27
CA LYS A 24 -1.91 -6.77 -11.08
C LYS A 24 -0.53 -6.16 -11.32
N GLN A 25 0.18 -6.62 -12.35
CA GLN A 25 1.45 -6.03 -12.79
C GLN A 25 1.22 -4.73 -13.58
N PHE A 26 0.00 -4.52 -14.09
CA PHE A 26 -0.45 -3.16 -14.38
C PHE A 26 -0.65 -2.47 -13.03
N VAL A 27 0.45 -1.90 -12.52
CA VAL A 27 0.38 -0.73 -11.66
C VAL A 27 -0.70 0.15 -12.29
N LYS A 28 -1.81 0.36 -11.57
CA LYS A 28 -2.75 1.41 -11.95
C LYS A 28 -1.87 2.64 -12.01
N ASP A 29 -1.57 3.10 -13.22
CA ASP A 29 -0.74 4.26 -13.52
C ASP A 29 -1.57 5.51 -13.12
N TYR A 30 -1.96 5.52 -11.85
CA TYR A 30 -2.74 6.55 -11.21
C TYR A 30 -1.74 7.65 -10.92
N LYS A 31 -1.67 8.58 -11.85
CA LYS A 31 -0.90 9.81 -11.72
C LYS A 31 -1.78 10.81 -10.97
N PRO A 32 -1.68 10.93 -9.63
CA PRO A 32 -2.53 11.84 -8.87
C PRO A 32 -2.37 13.28 -9.35
N GLU A 33 -1.17 13.65 -9.82
CA GLU A 33 -0.87 14.93 -10.48
C GLU A 33 -1.79 15.27 -11.67
N LYS A 34 -2.25 14.28 -12.44
CA LYS A 34 -3.23 14.50 -13.53
C LYS A 34 -4.67 14.60 -13.02
N ALA A 35 -5.00 13.90 -11.93
CA ALA A 35 -6.32 14.00 -11.29
C ALA A 35 -6.49 15.37 -10.59
N LEU A 36 -5.42 15.89 -9.98
CA LEU A 36 -5.39 17.20 -9.32
C LEU A 36 -5.63 18.37 -10.29
N SER A 37 -5.25 18.22 -11.59
CA SER A 37 -5.53 19.25 -12.61
C SER A 37 -7.00 19.39 -13.00
N ILE A 38 -7.86 18.43 -12.66
CA ILE A 38 -9.31 18.45 -12.96
C ILE A 38 -10.11 19.00 -11.77
N MET A 39 -9.46 19.24 -10.63
CA MET A 39 -10.16 19.58 -9.39
C MET A 39 -10.56 21.06 -9.33
N ASN A 40 -11.77 21.28 -8.81
CA ASN A 40 -12.39 22.58 -8.61
C ASN A 40 -11.43 23.55 -7.89
N PRO A 41 -11.21 24.79 -8.38
CA PRO A 41 -10.35 25.78 -7.71
C PRO A 41 -10.79 26.15 -6.29
N LEU A 42 -12.01 25.77 -5.90
CA LEU A 42 -12.58 25.95 -4.56
C LEU A 42 -12.23 24.83 -3.58
N ALA A 43 -11.57 23.76 -4.02
CA ALA A 43 -11.18 22.64 -3.18
C ALA A 43 -9.66 22.64 -2.92
N LEU A 44 -9.29 22.40 -1.67
CA LEU A 44 -7.92 22.13 -1.23
C LEU A 44 -7.71 20.61 -1.20
N CYS A 45 -6.69 20.13 -1.92
CA CYS A 45 -6.40 18.70 -2.03
C CYS A 45 -5.04 18.41 -1.38
N LEU A 46 -5.03 17.52 -0.39
CA LEU A 46 -3.84 17.23 0.42
C LEU A 46 -3.61 15.72 0.48
N ASN A 47 -2.37 15.28 0.28
CA ASN A 47 -1.94 13.93 0.62
C ASN A 47 -1.60 13.91 2.10
N CYS A 48 -2.39 13.19 2.88
CA CYS A 48 -2.27 13.09 4.32
C CYS A 48 -1.58 11.78 4.70
N GLU A 49 -0.44 11.87 5.37
CA GLU A 49 0.19 10.74 6.05
C GLU A 49 -0.24 10.74 7.52
N VAL A 50 -0.49 9.56 8.09
CA VAL A 50 -0.85 9.40 9.50
C VAL A 50 0.28 8.81 10.31
N GLU A 51 0.55 9.42 11.46
CA GLU A 51 1.47 8.94 12.47
C GLU A 51 0.70 8.67 13.77
N THR A 52 0.80 7.45 14.28
CA THR A 52 0.19 7.08 15.56
C THR A 52 1.25 6.94 16.64
N LEU A 53 0.99 7.54 17.80
CA LEU A 53 1.90 7.48 18.96
C LEU A 53 2.09 6.05 19.51
N ASP A 54 1.11 5.17 19.28
CA ASP A 54 1.14 3.77 19.73
C ASP A 54 1.99 2.84 18.85
N GLN A 55 2.64 3.36 17.80
CA GLN A 55 3.58 2.58 16.96
C GLN A 55 4.93 2.39 17.67
N SER A 56 4.95 1.66 18.78
CA SER A 56 6.17 1.07 19.30
C SER A 56 6.54 -0.15 18.44
N GLU A 57 7.59 0.00 17.63
CA GLU A 57 8.43 -1.09 17.09
C GLU A 57 7.79 -2.08 16.11
N GLY A 58 7.10 -1.60 15.08
CA GLY A 58 6.80 -2.38 13.88
C GLY A 58 7.73 -1.98 12.76
N ASN A 59 8.72 -2.82 12.41
CA ASN A 59 9.72 -2.61 11.35
C ASN A 59 9.15 -2.60 9.91
N GLY A 60 7.87 -2.23 9.75
CA GLY A 60 7.12 -2.25 8.50
C GLY A 60 6.88 -0.84 7.94
N PRO A 61 6.60 -0.72 6.63
CA PRO A 61 6.32 0.58 6.02
C PRO A 61 5.15 1.30 6.69
N GLY A 62 5.21 2.64 6.65
CA GLY A 62 4.10 3.51 7.05
C GLY A 62 2.83 3.20 6.26
N THR A 63 1.66 3.55 6.79
CA THR A 63 0.44 3.53 5.98
C THR A 63 0.60 4.50 4.82
N PRO A 64 0.11 4.15 3.61
CA PRO A 64 0.25 5.02 2.46
C PRO A 64 -0.46 6.36 2.72
N PRO A 65 0.02 7.47 2.12
CA PRO A 65 -0.67 8.75 2.19
C PRO A 65 -2.04 8.69 1.52
N GLU A 66 -3.06 9.28 2.16
CA GLU A 66 -4.43 9.33 1.65
C GLU A 66 -4.78 10.72 1.13
N LEU A 67 -5.56 10.78 0.04
CA LEU A 67 -6.01 12.05 -0.52
C LEU A 67 -7.20 12.60 0.28
N LEU A 68 -7.02 13.76 0.91
CA LEU A 68 -8.06 14.54 1.56
C LEU A 68 -8.52 15.68 0.65
N ILE A 69 -9.83 15.88 0.59
CA ILE A 69 -10.47 16.97 -0.17
C ILE A 69 -11.20 17.86 0.81
N LEU A 70 -10.76 19.11 0.93
CA LEU A 70 -11.27 20.10 1.87
C LEU A 70 -11.76 21.35 1.12
N PRO A 71 -12.65 22.16 1.71
CA PRO A 71 -12.92 23.51 1.22
C PRO A 71 -11.65 24.38 1.19
N ALA A 72 -11.52 25.31 0.24
CA ALA A 72 -10.35 26.20 0.13
C ALA A 72 -10.13 27.11 1.36
N ASN A 73 -11.18 27.36 2.14
CA ASN A 73 -11.16 28.13 3.39
C ASN A 73 -11.08 27.24 4.65
N ALA A 74 -10.81 25.93 4.49
CA ALA A 74 -10.71 25.01 5.61
C ALA A 74 -9.64 25.43 6.62
N ASN A 75 -9.97 25.24 7.90
CA ASN A 75 -9.07 25.47 9.00
C ASN A 75 -8.42 24.16 9.49
N LEU A 76 -7.51 24.26 10.45
CA LEU A 76 -6.79 23.12 11.00
C LEU A 76 -7.74 22.12 11.70
N ALA A 77 -8.83 22.58 12.31
CA ALA A 77 -9.86 21.71 12.88
C ALA A 77 -10.56 20.87 11.80
N ASP A 78 -10.92 21.50 10.68
CA ASP A 78 -11.53 20.82 9.53
C ASP A 78 -10.59 19.75 8.97
N LEU A 79 -9.30 20.06 8.87
CA LEU A 79 -8.28 19.11 8.44
C LEU A 79 -8.16 17.91 9.40
N LYS A 80 -8.06 18.16 10.71
CA LYS A 80 -8.00 17.08 11.72
C LYS A 80 -9.26 16.21 11.67
N HIS A 81 -10.42 16.85 11.51
CA HIS A 81 -11.70 16.15 11.44
C HIS A 81 -11.82 15.31 10.16
N GLU A 82 -11.43 15.85 9.00
CA GLU A 82 -11.46 15.13 7.73
C GLU A 82 -10.46 13.99 7.69
N ALA A 83 -9.23 14.22 8.18
CA ALA A 83 -8.24 13.15 8.34
C ALA A 83 -8.81 12.03 9.24
N THR A 84 -9.41 12.39 10.37
CA THR A 84 -10.05 11.42 11.28
C THR A 84 -11.13 10.61 10.56
N ARG A 85 -12.04 11.25 9.83
CA ARG A 85 -13.09 10.57 9.08
C ARG A 85 -12.53 9.65 7.99
N ALA A 86 -11.59 10.15 7.19
CA ALA A 86 -11.00 9.41 6.08
C ALA A 86 -10.31 8.13 6.57
N PHE A 87 -9.41 8.24 7.56
CA PHE A 87 -8.70 7.07 8.08
C PHE A 87 -9.63 6.09 8.80
N GLN A 88 -10.63 6.57 9.54
CA GLN A 88 -11.63 5.69 10.16
C GLN A 88 -12.49 4.93 9.14
N GLY A 89 -12.79 5.55 7.99
CA GLY A 89 -13.59 4.94 6.93
C GLY A 89 -12.80 3.97 6.05
N LEU A 90 -11.50 4.22 5.85
CA LEU A 90 -10.66 3.43 4.94
C LEU A 90 -9.97 2.25 5.64
N TYR A 91 -9.57 2.42 6.91
CA TYR A 91 -8.72 1.45 7.59
C TYR A 91 -9.37 0.88 8.84
N LEU A 92 -9.50 -0.45 8.88
CA LEU A 92 -9.96 -1.16 10.07
C LEU A 92 -9.05 -0.89 11.28
N ILE A 93 -7.74 -0.76 11.07
CA ILE A 93 -6.76 -0.44 12.11
C ILE A 93 -6.88 0.99 12.65
N PHE A 94 -7.62 1.87 11.97
CA PHE A 94 -7.86 3.26 12.38
C PHE A 94 -9.32 3.56 12.69
N ARG A 95 -10.18 2.54 12.88
CA ARG A 95 -11.60 2.71 13.19
C ARG A 95 -11.88 3.60 14.41
N ARG A 96 -10.91 3.74 15.32
CA ARG A 96 -10.97 4.59 16.53
C ARG A 96 -9.84 5.62 16.58
N PHE A 97 -9.27 5.94 15.44
CA PHE A 97 -8.24 6.96 15.31
C PHE A 97 -8.83 8.35 15.58
N GLN A 98 -8.09 9.21 16.27
CA GLN A 98 -8.40 10.64 16.38
C GLN A 98 -7.13 11.44 16.07
N ALA A 99 -7.24 12.35 15.11
CA ALA A 99 -6.19 13.32 14.82
C ALA A 99 -6.11 14.37 15.94
N GLU A 100 -4.93 14.54 16.52
CA GLU A 100 -4.70 15.49 17.60
C GLU A 100 -3.90 16.69 17.09
N GLU A 101 -2.88 16.43 16.28
CA GLU A 101 -1.91 17.43 15.86
C GLU A 101 -1.53 17.30 14.39
N VAL A 102 -1.12 18.41 13.79
CA VAL A 102 -0.47 18.41 12.47
C VAL A 102 1.03 18.57 12.70
N VAL A 103 1.81 17.59 12.23
CA VAL A 103 3.26 17.53 12.44
C VAL A 103 3.92 18.72 11.74
N GLY A 104 4.78 19.44 12.46
CA GLY A 104 5.44 20.66 11.97
C GLY A 104 4.68 21.96 12.24
N HIS A 105 3.44 21.88 12.73
CA HIS A 105 2.61 23.03 13.10
C HIS A 105 2.05 22.90 14.53
N CYS A 106 2.82 22.30 15.44
CA CYS A 106 2.45 22.17 16.85
C CYS A 106 2.28 23.56 17.49
N GLY A 107 1.18 23.78 18.21
CA GLY A 107 0.88 25.05 18.89
C GLY A 107 0.16 26.11 18.04
N VAL A 108 -0.15 25.81 16.77
CA VAL A 108 -0.99 26.68 15.94
C VAL A 108 -2.46 26.50 16.34
N ALA A 109 -3.18 27.62 16.43
CA ALA A 109 -4.59 27.62 16.74
C ALA A 109 -5.44 26.89 15.67
N ASP A 110 -6.42 26.11 16.13
CA ASP A 110 -7.29 25.28 15.28
C ASP A 110 -8.09 26.06 14.23
N PHE A 111 -8.35 27.35 14.47
CA PHE A 111 -9.05 28.24 13.53
C PHE A 111 -8.16 28.77 12.40
N THR A 112 -6.87 28.45 12.38
CA THR A 112 -5.96 28.92 11.34
C THR A 112 -6.22 28.20 10.03
N GLN A 113 -6.30 28.96 8.93
CA GLN A 113 -6.53 28.40 7.59
C GLN A 113 -5.36 27.54 7.13
N VAL A 114 -5.65 26.40 6.51
CA VAL A 114 -4.64 25.41 6.09
C VAL A 114 -3.89 25.87 4.85
N LYS A 115 -4.57 26.50 3.89
CA LYS A 115 -3.99 26.90 2.60
C LYS A 115 -2.82 27.90 2.75
N PRO A 116 -2.90 28.95 3.58
CA PRO A 116 -1.75 29.81 3.85
C PRO A 116 -0.63 29.12 4.63
N LEU A 117 -0.97 28.19 5.54
CA LEU A 117 0.01 27.50 6.39
C LEU A 117 0.89 26.53 5.61
N LEU A 118 0.30 25.75 4.71
CA LEU A 118 1.02 24.75 3.91
C LEU A 118 1.64 25.38 2.64
N GLY A 119 1.32 26.63 2.31
CA GLY A 119 1.82 27.29 1.11
C GLY A 119 1.52 26.50 -0.16
N SER A 120 2.57 26.08 -0.87
CA SER A 120 2.48 25.26 -2.10
C SER A 120 2.59 23.75 -1.85
N THR A 121 2.75 23.30 -0.60
CA THR A 121 2.88 21.87 -0.31
C THR A 121 1.52 21.21 -0.19
N ASN A 122 1.25 20.23 -1.06
CA ASN A 122 0.04 19.41 -1.00
C ASN A 122 0.23 18.15 -0.14
N PHE A 123 1.18 18.18 0.79
CA PHE A 123 1.49 17.05 1.65
C PHE A 123 1.39 17.50 3.10
N VAL A 124 0.71 16.70 3.92
CA VAL A 124 0.52 16.99 5.33
C VAL A 124 0.69 15.70 6.12
N LYS A 125 1.31 15.81 7.30
CA LYS A 125 1.44 14.68 8.22
C LYS A 125 0.63 14.98 9.47
N VAL A 126 -0.30 14.08 9.80
CA VAL A 126 -1.20 14.22 10.94
C VAL A 126 -0.81 13.19 11.99
N ARG A 127 -0.63 13.66 13.21
CA ARG A 127 -0.37 12.83 14.38
C ARG A 127 -1.65 12.64 15.17
N GLY A 128 -1.88 11.43 15.62
CA GLY A 128 -3.02 11.12 16.46
C GLY A 128 -2.83 9.84 17.27
N ARG A 129 -3.92 9.43 17.92
CA ARG A 129 -3.98 8.25 18.77
C ARG A 129 -5.15 7.36 18.38
N CYS A 130 -5.02 6.06 18.62
CA CYS A 130 -6.13 5.14 18.51
C CYS A 130 -6.72 4.88 19.89
N LEU A 131 -8.01 5.17 20.09
CA LEU A 131 -8.65 4.95 21.39
C LEU A 131 -8.88 3.46 21.63
N GLY A 132 -8.04 2.87 22.49
CA GLY A 132 -8.15 1.49 22.96
C GLY A 132 -7.06 0.57 22.37
N LYS A 133 -7.00 -0.68 22.85
CA LYS A 133 -6.05 -1.67 22.33
C LYS A 133 -6.44 -2.10 20.91
N ASN A 134 -5.73 -1.58 19.91
CA ASN A 134 -5.89 -2.02 18.52
C ASN A 134 -5.03 -3.26 18.25
N GLY A 135 -5.52 -4.41 18.72
CA GLY A 135 -4.91 -5.73 18.42
C GLY A 135 -4.87 -6.08 16.93
N LEU A 136 -5.43 -5.24 16.06
CA LEU A 136 -5.40 -5.35 14.60
C LEU A 136 -4.11 -4.81 13.98
N ILE A 137 -3.31 -4.02 14.70
CA ILE A 137 -2.05 -3.45 14.18
C ILE A 137 -1.10 -4.55 13.69
N LYS A 138 -1.11 -5.72 14.34
CA LYS A 138 -0.32 -6.88 13.94
C LYS A 138 -0.74 -7.51 12.60
N PHE A 139 -1.89 -7.13 12.06
CA PHE A 139 -2.42 -7.55 10.75
C PHE A 139 -2.41 -6.39 9.75
N LYS A 140 -1.58 -5.38 9.96
CA LYS A 140 -1.44 -4.23 9.06
C LYS A 140 -0.94 -4.64 7.66
N MET A 141 -0.11 -5.69 7.60
CA MET A 141 0.53 -6.19 6.39
C MET A 141 -0.22 -7.40 5.85
N GLU A 142 -0.13 -7.66 4.55
CA GLU A 142 -0.82 -8.78 3.87
C GLU A 142 -0.32 -10.13 4.41
N ARG A 143 0.97 -10.23 4.77
CA ARG A 143 1.54 -11.39 5.49
C ARG A 143 1.00 -11.62 6.91
N GLY A 144 0.16 -10.73 7.44
CA GLY A 144 -0.33 -10.80 8.80
C GLY A 144 0.77 -10.71 9.87
N ILE A 145 0.80 -11.69 10.78
CA ILE A 145 1.75 -11.72 11.92
C ILE A 145 3.10 -12.36 11.59
N GLU A 146 3.21 -12.93 10.40
CA GLU A 146 4.37 -13.70 10.02
C GLU A 146 5.58 -12.79 9.76
N ARG A 147 6.78 -13.33 10.05
CA ARG A 147 8.06 -12.59 9.96
C ARG A 147 8.87 -12.89 8.71
N TRP A 148 8.39 -13.82 7.88
CA TRP A 148 8.96 -14.05 6.56
C TRP A 148 9.02 -12.76 5.74
N THR A 149 10.14 -12.60 5.04
CA THR A 149 10.41 -11.42 4.22
C THR A 149 10.26 -11.80 2.77
N VAL A 150 9.40 -11.08 2.05
CA VAL A 150 9.28 -11.20 0.60
C VAL A 150 10.20 -10.17 -0.05
N HIS A 151 11.03 -10.64 -0.97
CA HIS A 151 11.80 -9.74 -1.83
C HIS A 151 11.99 -10.40 -3.19
N CYS A 152 11.05 -10.15 -4.07
CA CYS A 152 11.04 -10.69 -5.43
C CYS A 152 11.68 -9.72 -6.44
N SER A 153 12.15 -10.24 -7.57
CA SER A 153 12.71 -9.43 -8.67
C SER A 153 11.66 -8.56 -9.38
N CYS A 154 10.38 -8.92 -9.29
CA CYS A 154 9.25 -8.11 -9.79
C CYS A 154 8.95 -6.87 -8.93
N GLY A 155 9.59 -6.73 -7.75
CA GLY A 155 9.37 -5.62 -6.83
C GLY A 155 8.40 -5.91 -5.69
N ALA A 156 7.77 -7.09 -5.64
CA ALA A 156 6.95 -7.51 -4.50
C ALA A 156 7.76 -7.52 -3.19
N LYS A 157 7.19 -6.90 -2.15
CA LYS A 157 7.76 -6.76 -0.80
C LYS A 157 6.91 -7.41 0.30
N ASP A 158 5.74 -7.91 -0.06
CA ASP A 158 4.81 -8.62 0.83
C ASP A 158 4.11 -9.74 0.05
N ASP A 159 3.33 -10.57 0.74
CA ASP A 159 2.57 -11.67 0.13
C ASP A 159 1.36 -11.15 -0.67
N ASP A 160 1.50 -11.11 -2.00
CA ASP A 160 0.48 -10.69 -2.95
C ASP A 160 -0.45 -11.83 -3.42
N GLY A 161 -0.38 -12.99 -2.76
CA GLY A 161 -1.17 -14.17 -3.05
C GLY A 161 -0.67 -15.02 -4.23
N GLU A 162 0.46 -14.68 -4.86
CA GLU A 162 1.13 -15.61 -5.80
C GLU A 162 1.79 -16.78 -5.07
N ARG A 163 2.01 -17.86 -5.82
CA ARG A 163 2.80 -18.98 -5.33
C ARG A 163 4.23 -18.54 -5.04
N MET A 164 4.67 -18.73 -3.81
CA MET A 164 6.00 -18.36 -3.35
C MET A 164 6.81 -19.55 -2.84
N LEU A 165 8.14 -19.37 -2.81
CA LEU A 165 9.08 -20.28 -2.14
C LEU A 165 10.20 -19.51 -1.45
N ALA A 166 10.71 -20.06 -0.34
CA ALA A 166 11.81 -19.48 0.41
C ALA A 166 13.17 -19.91 -0.17
N CYS A 167 14.13 -18.98 -0.22
CA CYS A 167 15.52 -19.32 -0.48
C CYS A 167 16.13 -20.08 0.72
N ASP A 168 16.70 -21.26 0.49
CA ASP A 168 17.34 -22.06 1.55
C ASP A 168 18.59 -21.41 2.15
N SER A 169 19.16 -20.40 1.47
CA SER A 169 20.35 -19.70 1.97
C SER A 169 20.03 -18.47 2.82
N CYS A 170 19.00 -17.69 2.47
CA CYS A 170 18.71 -16.42 3.14
C CYS A 170 17.29 -16.31 3.72
N GLY A 171 16.44 -17.32 3.53
CA GLY A 171 15.06 -17.34 4.01
C GLY A 171 14.12 -16.34 3.35
N VAL A 172 14.60 -15.55 2.38
CA VAL A 172 13.80 -14.58 1.63
C VAL A 172 12.90 -15.31 0.65
N TRP A 173 11.63 -14.91 0.61
CA TRP A 173 10.61 -15.47 -0.26
C TRP A 173 10.53 -14.73 -1.59
N GLN A 174 10.34 -15.50 -2.65
CA GLN A 174 10.22 -15.04 -4.03
C GLN A 174 9.08 -15.79 -4.71
N HIS A 175 8.48 -15.19 -5.73
CA HIS A 175 7.52 -15.90 -6.57
C HIS A 175 8.22 -17.07 -7.28
N THR A 176 7.56 -18.23 -7.31
CA THR A 176 8.06 -19.39 -8.08
C THR A 176 8.23 -19.02 -9.54
N ARG A 177 7.24 -18.32 -10.11
CA ARG A 177 7.24 -17.86 -11.49
C ARG A 177 8.39 -16.89 -11.80
N CYS A 178 8.63 -15.88 -10.95
CA CYS A 178 9.78 -14.97 -11.11
C CYS A 178 11.12 -15.67 -10.93
N SER A 179 11.13 -16.85 -10.33
CA SER A 179 12.29 -17.72 -10.18
C SER A 179 12.40 -18.78 -11.28
N GLY A 180 11.54 -18.72 -12.31
CA GLY A 180 11.53 -19.65 -13.44
C GLY A 180 10.89 -21.00 -13.16
N ILE A 181 10.06 -21.10 -12.11
CA ILE A 181 9.34 -22.32 -11.72
C ILE A 181 7.84 -22.11 -12.02
N PRO A 182 7.31 -22.73 -13.10
CA PRO A 182 5.90 -22.67 -13.46
C PRO A 182 4.98 -23.25 -12.37
N ASP A 183 3.71 -22.85 -12.36
CA ASP A 183 2.72 -23.34 -11.39
C ASP A 183 2.42 -24.83 -11.53
N CYS A 184 2.56 -25.38 -12.75
CA CYS A 184 2.41 -26.82 -13.00
C CYS A 184 3.57 -27.66 -12.47
N ASP A 185 4.72 -27.04 -12.20
CA ASP A 185 5.92 -27.75 -11.79
C ASP A 185 6.00 -27.85 -10.27
N SER A 186 6.50 -28.99 -9.80
CA SER A 186 6.86 -29.17 -8.39
C SER A 186 8.00 -28.22 -8.02
N VAL A 187 7.94 -27.63 -6.82
CA VAL A 187 9.07 -26.85 -6.30
C VAL A 187 10.29 -27.77 -6.08
N PRO A 188 11.51 -27.32 -6.40
CA PRO A 188 12.72 -28.10 -6.18
C PRO A 188 12.95 -28.33 -4.69
N ALA A 189 13.59 -29.45 -4.34
CA ALA A 189 13.95 -29.76 -2.96
C ALA A 189 14.93 -28.75 -2.33
N ARG A 190 15.70 -28.04 -3.17
CA ARG A 190 16.59 -26.96 -2.75
C ARG A 190 16.51 -25.80 -3.74
N PHE A 191 16.24 -24.60 -3.24
CA PHE A 191 16.15 -23.35 -3.98
C PHE A 191 17.11 -22.30 -3.42
N ILE A 192 17.93 -21.74 -4.31
CA ILE A 192 18.83 -20.62 -4.01
C ILE A 192 18.44 -19.45 -4.91
N CYS A 193 18.14 -18.29 -4.33
CA CYS A 193 17.73 -17.11 -5.07
C CYS A 193 18.88 -16.50 -5.88
N HIS A 194 18.56 -15.68 -6.88
CA HIS A 194 19.55 -15.03 -7.75
C HIS A 194 20.61 -14.22 -6.97
N ARG A 195 20.23 -13.57 -5.86
CA ARG A 195 21.15 -12.83 -5.00
C ARG A 195 22.20 -13.74 -4.35
N CYS A 196 21.75 -14.85 -3.78
CA CYS A 196 22.65 -15.82 -3.14
C CYS A 196 23.51 -16.57 -4.18
N ARG A 197 23.01 -16.77 -5.41
CA ARG A 197 23.80 -17.37 -6.51
C ARG A 197 24.94 -16.47 -6.99
N GLY A 198 24.72 -15.14 -7.02
CA GLY A 198 25.73 -14.17 -7.45
C GLY A 198 26.68 -13.70 -6.35
N SER A 199 26.52 -14.19 -5.12
CA SER A 199 27.39 -13.89 -3.97
C SER A 199 28.49 -14.94 -3.78
N ASN A 200 28.80 -15.70 -4.83
CA ASN A 200 29.79 -16.78 -4.87
C ASN A 200 30.92 -16.41 -5.83
#